data_AF-A0A455U7W9-F1
#
_entry.id   AF-A0A455U7W9-F1
#
_cell.length_a   1.000
_cell.length_b   1.000
_cell.length_c   1.000
_cell.angle_alpha   90.00
_cell.angle_beta   90.00
_cell.angle_gamma   90.00
#
_symmetry.space_group_name_H-M   'P 1'
#
loop_
_entity.id
_entity.type
_entity.pdbx_description
1 polymer ?
#
loop_
_entity_poly.entity_id
_entity_poly.type
_entity_poly.pdbx_seq_one_letter_code
_entity_poly.pdbx_strand_id
1 'polypeptide(L)'
;MPPVSGALTTHDGIEVDSLAPAAWQRAIGWLGQRPTILTGTLADNLRLADADADNESLRQALREVDLIDWVDSLPQGLETLLGDGGQPVAGGQARRIALARVFAPLAAAVA
;
A
#
# COMPACT_ATOMS: atom_id res chain seq x y z
N MET A 1 9.48 8.98 17.60
CA MET A 1 10.46 9.08 18.71
C MET A 1 11.75 9.59 18.10
N PRO A 2 12.36 10.67 18.62
CA PRO A 2 13.64 11.15 18.12
C PRO A 2 14.78 10.18 18.49
N PRO A 3 15.92 10.21 17.78
CA PRO A 3 17.10 9.44 18.15
C PRO A 3 17.63 9.89 19.52
N VAL A 4 18.22 8.95 20.29
CA VAL A 4 18.83 9.25 21.60
C VAL A 4 20.10 10.11 21.44
N SER A 5 20.82 9.95 20.32
CA SER A 5 21.94 10.79 19.92
C SER A 5 22.08 10.81 18.39
N GLY A 6 22.71 11.85 17.85
CA GLY A 6 22.85 12.07 16.40
C GLY A 6 21.63 12.74 15.77
N ALA A 7 21.57 12.75 14.44
CA ALA A 7 20.49 13.33 13.66
C ALA A 7 20.09 12.40 12.51
N LEU A 8 18.83 12.48 12.08
CA LEU A 8 18.33 11.80 10.88
C LEU A 8 18.35 12.80 9.73
N THR A 9 19.00 12.44 8.63
CA THR A 9 19.04 13.24 7.41
C THR A 9 18.45 12.47 6.24
N THR A 10 17.86 13.19 5.30
CA THR A 10 17.51 12.64 3.97
C THR A 10 18.79 12.29 3.20
N HIS A 11 18.65 11.59 2.08
CA HIS A 11 19.79 11.30 1.20
C HIS A 11 20.50 12.57 0.67
N ASP A 12 19.79 13.70 0.61
CA ASP A 12 20.30 15.02 0.22
C ASP A 12 20.94 15.80 1.38
N GLY A 13 20.99 15.21 2.58
CA GLY A 13 21.57 15.84 3.77
C GLY A 13 20.65 16.81 4.52
N ILE A 14 19.35 16.83 4.20
CA ILE A 14 18.38 17.69 4.91
C ILE A 14 17.98 17.01 6.22
N GLU A 15 18.07 17.71 7.35
CA GLU A 15 17.63 17.19 8.64
C GLU A 15 16.11 16.95 8.64
N VAL A 16 15.69 15.73 9.01
CA VAL A 16 14.28 15.33 9.02
C VAL A 16 13.45 16.19 9.97
N ASP A 17 14.03 16.61 11.10
CA ASP A 17 13.36 17.46 12.09
C ASP A 17 13.08 18.89 11.57
N SER A 18 13.75 19.31 10.49
CA SER A 18 13.49 20.58 9.80
C SER A 18 12.34 20.51 8.79
N LEU A 19 11.91 19.29 8.43
CA LEU A 19 10.83 19.06 7.48
C LEU A 19 9.48 19.01 8.19
N ALA A 20 8.43 19.51 7.52
CA ALA A 20 7.07 19.22 7.96
C ALA A 20 6.86 17.70 7.98
N PRO A 21 6.26 17.10 9.04
CA PRO A 21 6.12 15.65 9.15
C PRO A 21 5.48 14.99 7.92
N ALA A 22 4.44 15.63 7.38
CA ALA A 22 3.73 15.14 6.20
C ALA A 22 4.58 15.16 4.91
N ALA A 23 5.67 15.93 4.86
CA ALA A 23 6.56 15.97 3.71
C ALA A 23 7.42 14.71 3.62
N TRP A 24 8.13 14.35 4.71
CA TRP A 24 8.96 13.16 4.70
C TRP A 24 8.14 11.87 4.75
N GLN A 25 6.96 11.87 5.40
CA GLN A 25 6.10 10.70 5.47
C GLN A 25 5.56 10.28 4.10
N ARG A 26 5.29 11.22 3.19
CA ARG A 26 4.88 10.91 1.82
C ARG A 26 6.02 10.33 0.96
N ALA A 27 7.26 10.61 1.33
CA ALA A 27 8.44 10.09 0.62
C ALA A 27 8.84 8.67 1.07
N ILE A 28 8.19 8.10 2.09
CA ILE A 28 8.53 6.79 2.64
C ILE A 28 7.33 5.86 2.57
N GLY A 29 7.48 4.77 1.81
CA GLY A 29 6.60 3.61 1.91
C GLY A 29 6.99 2.70 3.08
N TRP A 30 6.02 2.26 3.89
CA TRP A 30 6.27 1.33 4.99
C TRP A 30 5.43 0.06 4.84
N LEU A 31 6.08 -1.11 4.92
CA LEU A 31 5.44 -2.41 4.90
C LEU A 31 5.89 -3.22 6.13
N GLY A 32 4.96 -3.48 7.05
CA GLY A 32 5.22 -4.33 8.21
C GLY A 32 5.40 -5.81 7.83
N GLN A 33 6.11 -6.58 8.66
CA GLN A 33 6.39 -8.00 8.39
C GLN A 33 5.14 -8.88 8.27
N ARG A 34 4.07 -8.53 8.97
CA ARG A 34 2.76 -9.20 8.94
C ARG A 34 1.69 -8.14 8.62
N PRO A 35 1.40 -7.92 7.34
CA PRO A 35 0.38 -6.96 6.96
C PRO A 35 -1.01 -7.47 7.33
N THR A 36 -1.84 -6.56 7.84
CA THR A 36 -3.24 -6.82 8.15
C THR A 36 -4.09 -6.55 6.91
N ILE A 37 -4.96 -7.51 6.59
CA ILE A 37 -6.07 -7.33 5.65
C ILE A 37 -7.30 -7.04 6.48
N LEU A 38 -7.97 -5.93 6.17
CA LEU A 38 -9.18 -5.51 6.86
C LEU A 38 -10.40 -6.19 6.23
N THR A 39 -11.45 -6.35 7.03
CA THR A 39 -12.76 -6.77 6.52
C THR A 39 -13.31 -5.68 5.61
N GLY A 40 -13.64 -6.05 4.37
CA GLY A 40 -14.04 -5.12 3.31
C GLY A 40 -13.67 -5.68 1.93
N THR A 41 -13.93 -4.92 0.87
CA THR A 41 -13.53 -5.35 -0.48
C THR A 41 -12.00 -5.32 -0.65
N LEU A 42 -11.49 -6.00 -1.67
CA LEU A 42 -10.09 -5.84 -2.08
C LEU A 42 -9.80 -4.37 -2.44
N ALA A 43 -10.73 -3.69 -3.10
CA ALA A 43 -10.62 -2.27 -3.41
C ALA A 43 -10.50 -1.39 -2.16
N ASP A 44 -11.34 -1.63 -1.13
CA ASP A 44 -11.27 -0.91 0.15
C ASP A 44 -9.91 -1.09 0.81
N ASN A 45 -9.39 -2.31 0.76
CA ASN A 45 -8.07 -2.63 1.30
C ASN A 45 -6.95 -1.89 0.55
N LEU A 46 -7.05 -1.71 -0.77
CA LEU A 46 -6.03 -1.00 -1.55
C LEU A 46 -6.12 0.52 -1.36
N ARG A 47 -7.34 1.07 -1.25
CA ARG A 47 -7.62 2.50 -1.04
C ARG A 47 -7.25 3.03 0.35
N LEU A 48 -6.73 2.17 1.24
CA LEU A 48 -6.15 2.62 2.51
C LEU A 48 -4.96 3.58 2.32
N ALA A 49 -4.26 3.48 1.19
CA ALA A 49 -3.13 4.36 0.89
C ALA A 49 -3.53 5.64 0.15
N ASP A 50 -4.57 5.55 -0.68
CA ASP A 50 -5.16 6.66 -1.42
C ASP A 50 -6.66 6.39 -1.60
N ALA A 51 -7.49 7.16 -0.90
CA ALA A 51 -8.93 6.97 -0.88
C ALA A 51 -9.59 7.30 -2.24
N ASP A 52 -8.93 8.14 -3.04
CA ASP A 52 -9.46 8.64 -4.32
C ASP A 52 -8.95 7.83 -5.52
N ALA A 53 -8.11 6.81 -5.28
CA ALA A 53 -7.56 5.96 -6.34
C ALA A 53 -8.67 5.25 -7.15
N ASP A 54 -8.65 5.47 -8.47
CA ASP A 54 -9.58 4.84 -9.39
C ASP A 54 -9.24 3.36 -9.63
N ASN A 55 -10.19 2.61 -10.20
CA ASN A 55 -10.01 1.18 -10.38
C ASN A 55 -8.85 0.81 -11.31
N GLU A 56 -8.49 1.65 -12.29
CA GLU A 56 -7.35 1.36 -13.16
C GLU A 56 -6.03 1.51 -12.40
N SER A 57 -5.89 2.55 -11.58
CA SER A 57 -4.73 2.74 -10.71
C SER A 57 -4.56 1.57 -9.74
N LEU A 58 -5.66 1.08 -9.17
CA LEU A 58 -5.64 -0.12 -8.32
C LEU A 58 -5.17 -1.36 -9.09
N ARG A 59 -5.67 -1.58 -10.31
CA ARG A 59 -5.24 -2.70 -11.17
C ARG A 59 -3.77 -2.57 -11.55
N GLN A 60 -3.29 -1.37 -11.82
CA GLN A 60 -1.88 -1.11 -12.12
C GLN A 60 -0.98 -1.46 -10.93
N ALA A 61 -1.33 -1.02 -9.71
CA ALA A 61 -0.60 -1.38 -8.51
C ALA A 61 -0.59 -2.91 -8.27
N LEU A 62 -1.69 -3.60 -8.59
CA LEU A 62 -1.77 -5.07 -8.52
C LEU A 62 -0.90 -5.78 -9.57
N ARG A 63 -0.69 -5.19 -10.76
CA ARG A 63 0.26 -5.70 -11.77
C ARG A 63 1.70 -5.58 -11.27
N GLU A 64 2.06 -4.45 -10.69
CA GLU A 64 3.43 -4.18 -10.19
C GLU A 64 3.87 -5.16 -9.10
N VAL A 65 2.92 -5.73 -8.35
CA VAL A 65 3.19 -6.70 -7.28
C VAL A 65 2.89 -8.16 -7.66
N ASP A 66 2.67 -8.46 -8.95
CA ASP A 66 2.38 -9.81 -9.43
C ASP A 66 1.17 -10.45 -8.70
N LEU A 67 0.06 -9.71 -8.66
CA LEU A 67 -1.19 -10.15 -8.04
C LEU A 67 -2.41 -10.06 -8.97
N ILE A 68 -2.27 -9.44 -10.15
CA ILE A 68 -3.39 -9.20 -11.07
C ILE A 68 -4.08 -10.49 -11.52
N ASP A 69 -3.33 -11.55 -11.83
CA ASP A 69 -3.90 -12.83 -12.28
C ASP A 69 -4.77 -13.49 -11.20
N TRP A 70 -4.38 -13.35 -9.93
CA TRP A 70 -5.20 -13.82 -8.83
C TRP A 70 -6.49 -13.01 -8.75
N VAL A 71 -6.43 -11.68 -8.88
CA VAL A 71 -7.61 -10.81 -8.84
C VAL A 71 -8.55 -11.13 -10.00
N ASP A 72 -8.02 -11.35 -11.20
CA ASP A 72 -8.80 -11.69 -12.39
C ASP A 72 -9.41 -13.10 -12.32
N SER A 73 -8.88 -13.97 -11.46
CA SER A 73 -9.50 -15.27 -11.15
C SER A 73 -10.68 -15.19 -10.18
N LEU A 74 -10.85 -14.05 -9.47
CA LEU A 74 -11.94 -13.87 -8.51
C LEU A 74 -13.22 -13.45 -9.25
N PRO A 75 -14.38 -14.08 -8.97
CA PRO A 75 -15.65 -13.73 -9.63
C PRO A 75 -16.07 -12.26 -9.49
N GLN A 76 -15.65 -11.60 -8.42
CA GLN A 76 -15.97 -10.21 -8.12
C GLN A 76 -14.78 -9.26 -8.33
N GLY A 77 -13.61 -9.78 -8.74
CA GLY A 77 -12.41 -8.97 -8.95
C GLY A 77 -12.09 -8.07 -7.75
N LEU A 78 -12.02 -6.76 -7.99
CA LEU A 78 -11.75 -5.74 -6.96
C LEU A 78 -12.83 -5.66 -5.87
N GLU A 79 -14.08 -6.03 -6.19
CA GLU A 79 -15.20 -5.99 -5.25
C GLU A 79 -15.28 -7.24 -4.37
N THR A 80 -14.32 -8.17 -4.51
CA THR A 80 -14.27 -9.38 -3.70
C THR A 80 -14.11 -9.02 -2.22
N LEU A 81 -15.05 -9.46 -1.38
CA LEU A 81 -14.98 -9.30 0.06
C LEU A 81 -13.83 -10.14 0.64
N LEU A 82 -13.00 -9.51 1.48
CA LEU A 82 -11.89 -10.11 2.22
C LEU A 82 -12.16 -10.02 3.73
N GLY A 83 -11.40 -10.79 4.52
CA GLY A 83 -11.52 -10.82 5.97
C GLY A 83 -12.55 -11.84 6.46
N ASP A 84 -13.15 -11.59 7.62
CA ASP A 84 -14.05 -12.54 8.28
C ASP A 84 -15.27 -12.88 7.40
N GLY A 85 -15.37 -14.15 6.99
CA GLY A 85 -16.44 -14.64 6.11
C GLY A 85 -16.26 -14.30 4.63
N GLY A 86 -15.19 -13.62 4.24
CA GLY A 86 -14.84 -13.30 2.86
C GLY A 86 -13.94 -14.36 2.20
N GLN A 87 -13.41 -14.01 1.03
CA GLN A 87 -12.43 -14.80 0.30
C GLN A 87 -11.17 -15.01 1.16
N PRO A 88 -10.74 -16.26 1.37
CA PRO A 88 -9.48 -16.54 2.07
C PRO A 88 -8.29 -15.93 1.34
N VAL A 89 -7.41 -15.26 2.10
CA VAL A 89 -6.18 -14.64 1.59
C VAL A 89 -4.98 -15.38 2.15
N ALA A 90 -4.19 -16.00 1.28
CA ALA A 90 -2.93 -16.64 1.65
C ALA A 90 -1.90 -15.60 2.10
N GLY A 91 -0.94 -16.00 2.95
CA GLY A 91 0.06 -15.06 3.48
C GLY A 91 0.89 -14.32 2.41
N GLY A 92 1.19 -14.98 1.28
CA GLY A 92 1.84 -14.34 0.13
C GLY A 92 0.97 -13.28 -0.54
N GLN A 93 -0.32 -13.57 -0.71
CA GLN A 93 -1.30 -12.62 -1.26
C GLN A 93 -1.46 -11.43 -0.31
N ALA A 94 -1.58 -11.65 1.00
CA ALA A 94 -1.68 -10.58 1.98
C ALA A 94 -0.47 -9.63 1.94
N ARG A 95 0.75 -10.18 1.77
CA ARG A 95 1.96 -9.38 1.57
C ARG A 95 1.92 -8.56 0.29
N ARG A 96 1.48 -9.14 -0.83
CA ARG A 96 1.36 -8.42 -2.10
C ARG A 96 0.26 -7.36 -2.08
N ILE A 97 -0.90 -7.62 -1.46
CA ILE A 97 -1.93 -6.59 -1.26
C ILE A 97 -1.35 -5.41 -0.48
N ALA A 98 -0.62 -5.68 0.60
CA ALA A 98 -0.02 -4.61 1.39
C ALA A 98 1.13 -3.90 0.68
N LEU A 99 1.87 -4.61 -0.19
CA LEU A 99 2.86 -3.99 -1.07
C LEU A 99 2.17 -3.10 -2.13
N ALA A 100 1.04 -3.53 -2.70
CA ALA A 100 0.27 -2.74 -3.65
C ALA A 100 -0.24 -1.44 -3.04
N ARG A 101 -0.57 -1.41 -1.74
CA ARG A 101 -0.88 -0.17 -1.00
C ARG A 101 0.29 0.83 -1.04
N VAL A 102 1.53 0.34 -1.00
CA VAL A 102 2.72 1.22 -1.08
C VAL A 102 2.91 1.75 -2.50
N PHE A 103 2.59 0.96 -3.52
CA PHE A 103 2.74 1.35 -4.93
C PHE A 103 1.58 2.20 -5.47
N ALA A 104 0.36 2.06 -4.95
CA ALA A 104 -0.81 2.78 -5.46
C ALA A 104 -0.63 4.31 -5.55
N PRO A 105 -0.04 5.00 -4.54
CA PRO A 105 0.24 6.44 -4.64
C PRO A 105 1.33 6.80 -5.65
N LEU A 106 2.24 5.86 -5.95
CA LEU A 106 3.34 6.07 -6.90
C LEU A 106 2.87 5.90 -8.35
N ALA A 107 1.94 4.98 -8.61
CA ALA A 107 1.37 4.76 -9.93
C ALA A 107 0.63 6.01 -10.45
N ALA A 108 -0.06 6.75 -9.56
CA ALA A 108 -0.74 8.00 -9.91
C ALA A 108 0.22 9.19 -10.17
N ALA A 109 1.46 9.13 -9.69
CA ALA A 109 2.45 10.19 -9.86
C ALA A 109 3.31 10.05 -11.13
N VAL A 110 3.23 8.90 -11.81
CA VAL A 110 4.04 8.56 -13.01
C VAL A 110 3.17 8.45 -14.28
N ALA A 111 1.84 8.56 -14.15
CA ALA A 111 0.88 8.65 -15.26
C ALA A 111 0.56 10.11 -15.61
#